data_AF-A0A2E8YFG8-F1
#
_entry.id   AF-A0A2E8YFG8-F1
#
_cell.length_a   1.000
_cell.length_b   1.000
_cell.length_c   1.000
_cell.angle_alpha   90.00
_cell.angle_beta   90.00
_cell.angle_gamma   90.00
#
_symmetry.space_group_name_H-M   'P 1'
#
loop_
_entity.id
_entity.type
_entity.pdbx_description
1 polymer ?
#
loop_
_entity_poly.entity_id
_entity_poly.type
_entity_poly.pdbx_seq_one_letter_code
_entity_poly.pdbx_strand_id
1 'polypeptide(L)' 'MLEVLKKSRRYLWEFVELAFLVVLALILVYLILGPSSGHFVLSVVENVTTFANGLEVSSIIAFAIILALAYLVRDRMR' A
#
# COMPACT_ATOMS: atom_id res chain seq x y z
N MET A 1 10.00 -2.82 -27.16
CA MET A 1 8.75 -2.86 -26.34
C MET A 1 8.99 -3.46 -24.95
N LEU A 2 9.64 -4.63 -24.81
CA LEU A 2 9.87 -5.27 -23.50
C LEU A 2 10.75 -4.44 -22.54
N GLU A 3 11.73 -3.70 -23.04
CA GLU A 3 12.62 -2.88 -22.21
C GLU A 3 11.93 -1.64 -21.63
N VAL A 4 11.09 -0.98 -22.42
CA VAL A 4 10.27 0.16 -21.97
C VAL A 4 9.32 -0.30 -20.86
N LEU A 5 8.68 -1.46 -21.03
CA LEU A 5 7.78 -2.02 -20.02
C LEU A 5 8.51 -2.33 -18.70
N LYS A 6 9.71 -2.92 -18.77
CA LYS A 6 10.55 -3.20 -17.59
C LYS A 6 10.97 -1.92 -16.88
N LYS A 7 11.38 -0.91 -17.64
CA LYS A 7 11.82 0.40 -17.12
C LYS A 7 10.65 1.15 -16.47
N SER A 8 9.48 1.18 -17.11
CA SER A 8 8.26 1.77 -16.56
C SER A 8 7.81 1.08 -15.27
N ARG A 9 7.82 -0.27 -15.24
CA ARG A 9 7.50 -1.02 -14.02
C ARG A 9 8.43 -0.65 -12.85
N ARG A 10 9.72 -0.49 -13.11
CA ARG A 10 10.71 -0.10 -12.09
C ARG A 10 10.40 1.28 -11.52
N TYR A 11 10.21 2.28 -12.36
CA TYR A 11 9.90 3.63 -11.88
C TYR A 11 8.57 3.72 -11.15
N LEU A 12 7.54 3.01 -11.64
CA LEU A 12 6.26 2.93 -10.94
C LEU A 12 6.43 2.31 -9.55
N TRP A 13 7.23 1.26 -9.43
CA TRP A 13 7.50 0.63 -8.14
C TRP A 13 8.25 1.57 -7.18
N GLU A 14 9.33 2.20 -7.64
CA GLU A 14 10.10 3.17 -6.85
C GLU A 14 9.21 4.36 -6.39
N PHE A 15 8.31 4.83 -7.24
CA PHE A 15 7.35 5.89 -6.90
C PHE A 15 6.34 5.45 -5.83
N VAL A 16 5.79 4.24 -5.96
CA VAL A 16 4.85 3.69 -4.97
C VAL A 16 5.54 3.51 -3.61
N GLU A 17 6.78 3.03 -3.61
CA GLU A 17 7.57 2.86 -2.39
C GLU A 17 7.82 4.21 -1.69
N LEU A 18 8.19 5.24 -2.47
CA LEU A 18 8.38 6.58 -1.92
C LEU A 18 7.08 7.19 -1.40
N ALA A 19 5.97 7.04 -2.12
CA ALA A 19 4.65 7.49 -1.67
C ALA A 19 4.23 6.80 -0.37
N PHE A 20 4.49 5.49 -0.25
CA PHE A 20 4.21 4.72 0.96
C PHE A 20 5.03 5.21 2.16
N LEU A 21 6.33 5.48 1.96
CA LEU A 21 7.19 6.02 3.01
C LEU A 21 6.72 7.40 3.50
N VAL A 22 6.24 8.25 2.59
CA VAL A 22 5.66 9.55 2.95
C VAL A 22 4.42 9.39 3.82
N VAL A 23 3.49 8.51 3.44
CA VAL A 23 2.29 8.24 4.26
C VAL A 23 2.69 7.70 5.64
N LEU A 24 3.65 6.79 5.71
CA LEU A 24 4.12 6.23 6.97
C LEU A 24 4.77 7.30 7.87
N ALA A 25 5.57 8.20 7.30
CA ALA A 25 6.14 9.32 8.04
C ALA A 25 5.05 10.25 8.61
N LEU A 26 4.00 10.54 7.84
CA LEU A 26 2.87 11.36 8.32
C LEU A 26 2.09 10.66 9.45
N ILE A 27 1.91 9.35 9.37
CA ILE A 27 1.30 8.57 10.45
C ILE A 27 2.16 8.66 11.71
N LEU A 28 3.49 8.56 11.60
CA LEU A 28 4.38 8.70 12.76
C LEU A 28 4.26 10.11 13.39
N VAL A 29 4.18 11.17 12.57
CA VAL A 29 3.94 12.53 13.07
C VAL A 29 2.62 12.60 13.83
N TYR A 30 1.55 12.01 13.30
CA TYR A 30 0.28 11.92 14.01
C TYR A 30 0.38 11.15 15.32
N LEU A 31 1.13 10.04 15.37
CA LEU A 31 1.30 9.28 16.61
C LEU A 31 2.01 10.08 17.71
N ILE A 32 2.89 11.01 17.35
CA ILE A 32 3.62 11.85 18.32
C ILE A 32 2.78 13.06 18.75
N LEU A 33 2.15 13.76 17.79
CA LEU A 33 1.46 15.03 18.04
C LEU A 33 -0.05 14.88 18.28
N GLY A 34 -0.63 13.73 17.91
CA GLY A 34 -2.06 13.45 18.00
C GLY A 34 -2.92 14.46 17.20
N PRO A 35 -4.07 14.89 17.76
CA PRO A 35 -4.95 15.88 17.15
C PRO A 35 -4.30 17.23 16.83
N SER A 36 -3.14 17.54 17.43
CA SER A 36 -2.40 18.79 17.22
C SER A 36 -1.47 18.76 15.99
N SER A 37 -1.44 17.67 15.22
CA SER A 37 -0.55 17.46 14.06
C SER A 37 -0.88 18.32 12.83
N GLY A 38 -1.97 19.08 12.87
CA GLY A 38 -2.40 19.97 11.79
C GLY A 38 -3.30 19.28 10.76
N HIS A 39 -4.09 20.07 10.04
CA HIS A 39 -5.17 19.57 9.19
C HIS A 39 -4.71 18.61 8.08
N PHE A 40 -3.52 18.85 7.50
CA PHE A 40 -3.00 17.97 6.45
C PHE A 40 -2.73 16.56 6.99
N VAL A 41 -1.99 16.44 8.09
CA VAL A 41 -1.65 15.14 8.70
C VAL A 41 -2.91 14.40 9.15
N LEU A 42 -3.85 15.12 9.78
CA LEU A 42 -5.15 14.57 10.17
C LEU A 42 -5.92 14.01 8.97
N SER A 43 -6.00 14.75 7.87
CA SER A 43 -6.70 14.29 6.66
C SER A 43 -6.08 13.02 6.06
N VAL A 44 -4.75 12.87 6.12
CA VAL A 44 -4.08 11.65 5.65
C VAL A 44 -4.45 10.47 6.55
N VAL A 45 -4.43 10.66 7.86
CA VAL A 45 -4.79 9.61 8.83
C VAL A 45 -6.26 9.21 8.70
N GLU A 46 -7.16 10.17 8.52
CA GLU A 46 -8.58 9.92 8.26
C GLU A 46 -8.77 9.05 7.01
N ASN A 47 -8.15 9.43 5.89
CA ASN A 47 -8.24 8.63 4.67
C ASN A 47 -7.67 7.21 4.84
N VAL A 48 -6.54 7.06 5.54
CA VAL A 48 -5.93 5.75 5.81
C VAL A 48 -6.82 4.89 6.70
N THR A 49 -7.42 5.48 7.75
CA THR A 49 -8.32 4.76 8.65
C THR A 49 -9.64 4.41 7.97
N THR A 50 -10.21 5.29 7.14
CA THR A 50 -11.37 4.98 6.31
C THR A 50 -11.07 3.82 5.37
N PHE A 51 -9.90 3.82 4.71
CA PHE A 51 -9.49 2.71 3.87
C PHE A 51 -9.36 1.41 4.66
N ALA A 52 -8.66 1.43 5.80
CA ALA A 52 -8.47 0.25 6.63
C ALA A 52 -9.79 -0.32 7.19
N ASN A 53 -10.70 0.55 7.63
CA ASN A 53 -12.00 0.16 8.15
C ASN A 53 -12.96 -0.35 7.06
N GLY A 54 -12.77 0.09 5.81
CA GLY A 54 -13.52 -0.39 4.67
C GLY A 54 -13.11 -1.79 4.17
N LEU A 55 -11.98 -2.32 4.66
CA LEU A 55 -11.53 -3.67 4.32
C LEU A 55 -12.18 -4.69 5.25
N GLU A 56 -13.16 -5.43 4.74
CA GLU A 56 -13.67 -6.59 5.44
C GLU A 56 -12.59 -7.69 5.53
N VAL A 57 -12.50 -8.36 6.67
CA VAL A 57 -11.55 -9.47 6.89
C VAL A 57 -11.73 -10.58 5.84
N SER A 58 -12.97 -10.82 5.41
CA SER A 58 -13.33 -11.73 4.32
C SER A 58 -12.61 -11.38 3.01
N SER A 59 -12.54 -10.08 2.67
CA SER A 59 -11.89 -9.57 1.47
C SER A 59 -10.38 -9.76 1.52
N ILE A 60 -9.77 -9.53 2.68
CA ILE A 60 -8.33 -9.73 2.89
C ILE A 60 -7.96 -11.22 2.73
N ILE A 61 -8.73 -12.11 3.34
CA ILE A 61 -8.52 -13.57 3.24
C ILE A 61 -8.66 -14.03 1.79
N ALA A 62 -9.69 -13.57 1.09
CA ALA A 62 -9.89 -13.90 -0.32
C ALA A 62 -8.70 -13.44 -1.17
N PHE A 63 -8.20 -12.21 -0.95
CA PHE A 63 -7.04 -11.69 -1.66
C PHE A 63 -5.77 -12.51 -1.37
N ALA A 64 -5.55 -12.90 -0.12
CA ALA A 64 -4.43 -13.74 0.28
C ALA A 64 -4.47 -15.12 -0.40
N ILE A 65 -5.65 -15.75 -0.48
CA ILE A 65 -5.83 -17.04 -1.17
C ILE A 65 -5.51 -16.90 -2.67
N ILE A 66 -6.00 -15.85 -3.32
CA ILE A 66 -5.71 -15.60 -4.74
C ILE A 66 -4.21 -15.42 -4.97
N LEU A 67 -3.53 -14.65 -4.13
CA LEU A 67 -2.08 -14.45 -4.22
C LEU A 67 -1.31 -15.76 -3.98
N ALA A 68 -1.72 -16.56 -3.00
CA ALA A 68 -1.12 -17.86 -2.72
C ALA A 68 -1.28 -18.83 -3.90
N LEU A 69 -2.46 -18.87 -4.51
CA LEU A 69 -2.72 -19.67 -5.71
C LEU A 69 -1.89 -19.18 -6.91
N ALA A 70 -1.85 -17.87 -7.16
CA ALA A 70 -1.04 -17.29 -8.22
C ALA A 70 0.46 -17.60 -8.04
N TYR A 71 0.94 -17.57 -6.79
CA TYR A 71 2.29 -17.96 -6.45
C TYR A 71 2.55 -19.45 -6.72
N LEU A 72 1.66 -20.34 -6.26
CA LEU A 72 1.78 -21.78 -6.45
C LEU A 72 1.77 -22.16 -7.94
N VAL A 73 0.88 -21.56 -8.73
CA VAL A 73 0.84 -21.76 -10.19
C VAL A 73 2.14 -21.29 -10.84
N ARG A 74 2.66 -20.12 -10.45
CA ARG A 74 3.94 -19.62 -10.98
C ARG A 74 5.10 -20.53 -10.63
N ASP A 75 5.13 -21.08 -9.42
CA ASP A 75 6.18 -22.00 -8.97
C ASP A 75 6.12 -23.34 -9.72
N ARG A 76 4.92 -23.87 -9.97
CA ARG A 76 4.70 -25.10 -10.75
C ARG A 76 5.01 -24.98 -12.25
N MET A 77 4.98 -23.77 -12.81
CA MET A 77 5.26 -23.51 -14.24
C MET A 77 6.73 -23.17 -14.53
N ARG A 78 7.58 -23.07 -13.49
CA ARG A 78 9.04 -22.97 -13.62
C ARG A 78 9.67 -24.35 -13.61
#